data_AF-A0A6P3Y3N4-F1
#
_entry.id   AF-A0A6P3Y3N4-F1
#
_cell.length_a   1.000
_cell.length_b   1.000
_cell.length_c   1.000
_cell.angle_alpha   90.00
_cell.angle_beta   90.00
_cell.angle_gamma   90.00
#
_symmetry.space_group_name_H-M   'P 1'
#
loop_
_entity.id
_entity.type
_entity.pdbx_description
1 polymer ?
#
loop_
_entity_poly.entity_id
_entity_poly.type
_entity_poly.pdbx_seq_one_letter_code
_entity_poly.pdbx_strand_id
1 'polypeptide(L)'
;MLKSLFHSANWLSKKSDTIILNNTKHIKKSIIYKILIPGLNTGLLTSGGAKWHSRRKILTSAFHFNVLRKYVDVLIVERQLMTKTLKDVDGTIEKDVFTFASKHTLNAICGKL
;
A
#
# COMPACT_ATOMS: atom_id res chain seq x y z
N MET A 1 15.49 27.79 21.96
CA MET A 1 14.27 28.43 21.38
C MET A 1 13.87 27.85 20.03
N LEU A 2 14.75 27.87 19.00
CA LEU A 2 14.42 27.40 17.64
C LEU A 2 14.06 25.90 17.52
N LYS A 3 14.73 25.00 18.26
CA LYS A 3 14.38 23.56 18.28
C LYS A 3 12.97 23.29 18.83
N SER A 4 12.52 24.09 19.80
CA SER A 4 11.18 23.99 20.37
C SER A 4 10.11 24.45 19.39
N LEU A 5 10.38 25.52 18.63
CA LEU A 5 9.47 26.01 17.60
C LEU A 5 9.35 25.02 16.44
N PHE A 6 10.45 24.39 16.02
CA PHE A 6 10.45 23.38 14.96
C PHE A 6 9.70 22.10 15.37
N HIS A 7 9.88 21.65 16.62
CA HIS A 7 9.14 20.49 17.14
C HIS A 7 7.65 20.79 17.24
N SER A 8 7.28 21.97 17.76
CA SER A 8 5.87 22.41 17.83
C SER A 8 5.22 22.57 16.46
N ALA A 9 5.94 23.10 15.46
CA ALA A 9 5.44 23.20 14.08
C ALA A 9 5.17 21.82 13.45
N ASN A 10 6.10 20.87 13.60
CA ASN A 10 5.89 19.48 13.15
C ASN A 10 4.72 18.81 13.89
N TRP A 11 4.57 19.09 15.19
CA TRP A 11 3.47 18.54 15.98
C TRP A 11 2.11 19.09 15.55
N LEU A 12 2.04 20.40 15.26
CA LEU A 12 0.83 21.06 14.76
C LEU A 12 0.46 20.62 13.35
N SER A 13 1.44 20.42 12.46
CA SER A 13 1.23 19.84 11.13
C SER A 13 0.66 18.43 11.26
N LYS A 14 1.32 17.56 12.03
CA LYS A 14 0.91 16.17 12.23
C LYS A 14 -0.48 16.07 12.87
N LYS A 15 -0.80 16.94 13.84
CA LYS A 15 -2.13 17.00 14.46
C LYS A 15 -3.19 17.40 13.43
N SER A 16 -2.92 18.41 12.61
CA SER A 16 -3.84 18.86 11.56
C SER A 16 -4.09 17.77 10.51
N ASP A 17 -3.05 17.07 10.07
CA ASP A 17 -3.15 15.97 9.10
C ASP A 17 -4.02 14.83 9.65
N THR A 18 -3.82 14.43 10.91
CA THR A 18 -4.64 13.38 11.53
C THR A 18 -6.11 13.77 11.67
N ILE A 19 -6.40 15.05 11.95
CA ILE A 19 -7.77 15.58 12.04
C ILE A 19 -8.45 15.51 10.67
N ILE A 20 -7.73 15.86 9.60
CA ILE A 20 -8.25 15.84 8.23
C ILE A 20 -8.43 14.40 7.73
N LEU A 21 -7.44 13.53 7.94
CA LEU A 21 -7.43 12.15 7.45
C LEU A 21 -8.43 11.24 8.18
N ASN A 22 -8.70 11.49 9.46
CA ASN A 22 -9.68 10.73 10.26
C ASN A 22 -11.12 11.25 10.10
N ASN A 23 -11.33 12.35 9.39
CA ASN A 23 -12.65 12.93 9.21
C ASN A 23 -13.46 12.15 8.16
N THR A 24 -14.54 11.51 8.60
CA THR A 24 -15.43 10.72 7.73
C THR A 24 -16.31 11.57 6.82
N LYS A 25 -16.43 12.88 7.07
CA LYS A 25 -17.26 13.81 6.28
C LYS A 25 -16.53 14.37 5.05
N HIS A 26 -15.20 14.42 5.06
CA HIS A 26 -14.38 15.05 3.99
C HIS A 26 -13.51 14.05 3.22
N ILE A 27 -14.03 12.87 2.86
CA ILE A 27 -13.30 11.84 2.10
C ILE A 27 -13.40 12.09 0.57
N LYS A 28 -13.32 13.37 0.14
CA LYS A 28 -13.32 13.68 -1.30
C LYS A 28 -11.94 13.35 -1.86
N LYS A 29 -11.90 12.52 -2.90
CA LYS A 29 -10.65 12.12 -3.58
C LYS A 29 -10.10 13.30 -4.38
N SER A 30 -8.78 13.47 -4.35
CA SER A 30 -8.08 14.47 -5.16
C SER A 30 -8.31 14.23 -6.65
N ILE A 31 -8.18 15.29 -7.46
CA ILE A 31 -8.35 15.23 -8.92
C ILE A 31 -7.43 14.21 -9.60
N ILE A 32 -6.29 13.89 -8.99
CA ILE A 32 -5.36 12.87 -9.49
C ILE A 32 -6.02 11.49 -9.62
N TYR A 33 -7.03 11.19 -8.81
CA TYR A 33 -7.78 9.93 -8.90
C TYR A 33 -8.63 9.85 -10.18
N LYS A 34 -8.85 10.95 -10.92
CA LYS A 34 -9.53 10.91 -12.22
C LYS A 34 -8.77 10.08 -13.26
N ILE A 35 -7.44 10.02 -13.16
CA ILE A 35 -6.59 9.19 -14.03
C ILE A 35 -6.91 7.70 -13.85
N LEU A 36 -7.37 7.31 -12.66
CA LEU A 36 -7.72 5.92 -12.34
C LEU A 36 -9.16 5.54 -12.72
N ILE A 37 -10.00 6.50 -13.12
CA ILE A 37 -11.42 6.24 -13.44
C ILE A 37 -11.58 5.31 -14.65
N PRO A 38 -10.85 5.45 -15.77
CA PRO A 38 -11.00 4.54 -16.91
C PRO A 38 -10.73 3.07 -16.57
N GLY A 39 -9.79 2.80 -15.65
CA GLY A 39 -9.45 1.43 -15.24
C GLY A 39 -10.30 0.91 -14.07
N LEU A 40 -10.48 1.72 -13.02
CA LEU A 40 -11.13 1.29 -11.77
C LEU A 40 -12.58 1.75 -11.63
N ASN A 41 -13.11 2.48 -12.62
CA ASN A 41 -14.45 3.08 -12.62
C ASN A 41 -14.76 3.76 -11.28
N THR A 42 -15.89 3.43 -10.65
CA THR A 42 -16.26 3.88 -9.30
C THR A 42 -15.97 2.79 -8.25
N GLY A 43 -14.78 2.19 -8.36
CA GLY A 43 -14.23 1.19 -7.45
C GLY A 43 -13.74 1.78 -6.12
N LEU A 44 -13.00 0.98 -5.35
CA LEU A 44 -12.61 1.34 -3.98
C LEU A 44 -11.73 2.60 -3.88
N LEU A 45 -10.83 2.83 -4.84
CA LEU A 45 -9.92 3.97 -4.79
C LEU A 45 -10.57 5.27 -5.28
N THR A 46 -11.54 5.17 -6.17
CA THR A 46 -12.16 6.29 -6.89
C THR A 46 -13.54 6.66 -6.38
N SER A 47 -14.22 5.77 -5.66
CA SER A 47 -15.50 6.07 -4.99
C SER A 47 -15.32 6.91 -3.72
N GLY A 48 -16.37 7.64 -3.35
CA GLY A 48 -16.47 8.41 -2.11
C GLY A 48 -17.73 8.07 -1.31
N GLY A 49 -17.84 8.66 -0.11
CA GLY A 49 -19.02 8.56 0.76
C GLY A 49 -19.44 7.12 1.07
N ALA A 50 -20.76 6.88 1.12
CA ALA A 50 -21.34 5.59 1.49
C ALA A 50 -20.88 4.42 0.59
N LYS A 51 -20.68 4.68 -0.71
CA LYS A 51 -20.19 3.67 -1.67
C LYS A 51 -18.78 3.20 -1.34
N TRP A 52 -17.90 4.12 -0.96
CA TRP A 52 -16.56 3.79 -0.48
C TRP A 52 -16.59 3.02 0.83
N HIS A 53 -17.40 3.47 1.80
CA HIS A 53 -17.52 2.81 3.11
C HIS A 53 -17.99 1.36 2.99
N SER A 54 -19.05 1.11 2.21
CA SER A 54 -19.57 -0.24 1.99
C SER A 54 -18.52 -1.17 1.39
N ARG A 55 -17.83 -0.72 0.32
CA ARG A 55 -16.78 -1.52 -0.34
C ARG A 55 -15.56 -1.74 0.56
N ARG A 56 -15.15 -0.74 1.33
CA ARG A 56 -14.04 -0.87 2.27
C ARG A 56 -14.37 -1.85 3.39
N LYS A 57 -15.60 -1.85 3.90
CA LYS A 57 -16.05 -2.80 4.93
C LYS A 57 -15.90 -4.25 4.47
N ILE A 58 -16.28 -4.55 3.22
CA ILE A 58 -16.11 -5.88 2.61
C ILE A 58 -14.63 -6.22 2.44
N LEU A 59 -13.80 -5.27 2.01
CA LEU A 59 -12.38 -5.52 1.84
C LEU A 59 -11.66 -5.74 3.18
N THR A 60 -12.00 -4.98 4.23
CA THR A 60 -11.36 -5.08 5.54
C THR A 60 -11.44 -6.49 6.14
N SER A 61 -12.51 -7.26 5.88
CA SER A 61 -12.58 -8.65 6.33
C SER A 61 -11.57 -9.57 5.64
N ALA A 62 -11.16 -9.27 4.39
CA ALA A 62 -10.09 -10.01 3.71
C ALA A 62 -8.70 -9.74 4.31
N PHE A 63 -8.54 -8.59 4.99
CA PHE A 63 -7.33 -8.24 5.74
C PHE A 63 -7.46 -8.56 7.24
N HIS A 64 -8.44 -9.40 7.62
CA HIS A 64 -8.52 -9.91 8.99
C HIS A 64 -7.37 -10.90 9.24
N PHE A 65 -6.83 -10.92 10.47
CA PHE A 65 -5.62 -11.69 10.81
C PHE A 65 -5.70 -13.18 10.41
N ASN A 66 -6.85 -13.83 10.61
CA ASN A 66 -7.06 -15.22 10.21
C ASN A 66 -6.93 -15.48 8.70
N VAL A 67 -7.29 -14.50 7.88
CA VAL A 67 -7.16 -14.57 6.42
C VAL A 67 -5.74 -14.20 6.00
N LEU A 68 -5.15 -13.16 6.61
CA LEU A 68 -3.77 -12.74 6.35
C LEU A 68 -2.75 -13.86 6.60
N ARG A 69 -2.96 -14.70 7.63
CA ARG A 69 -2.09 -15.85 7.89
C ARG A 69 -1.95 -16.78 6.67
N LYS A 70 -2.99 -16.92 5.85
CA LYS A 70 -2.93 -17.74 4.62
C LYS A 70 -2.04 -17.14 3.53
N TYR A 71 -1.87 -15.82 3.53
CA TYR A 71 -0.98 -15.12 2.58
C TYR A 71 0.47 -15.10 3.04
N VAL A 72 0.74 -15.33 4.33
CA VAL A 72 2.11 -15.42 4.86
C VAL A 72 2.89 -16.55 4.19
N ASP A 73 2.23 -17.68 3.90
CA ASP A 73 2.88 -18.81 3.24
C ASP A 73 3.38 -18.44 1.83
N VAL A 74 2.57 -17.71 1.06
CA VAL A 74 2.96 -17.17 -0.26
C VAL A 74 4.16 -16.24 -0.15
N LEU A 75 4.16 -15.34 0.85
CA LEU A 75 5.28 -14.43 1.11
C LEU A 75 6.56 -15.17 1.51
N ILE A 76 6.44 -16.24 2.28
CA ILE A 76 7.57 -17.08 2.69
C ILE A 76 8.20 -17.77 1.48
N VAL A 77 7.36 -18.33 0.59
CA VAL A 77 7.82 -18.99 -0.65
C VAL A 77 8.50 -17.98 -1.56
N GLU A 78 7.88 -16.82 -1.82
CA GLU A 78 8.48 -15.79 -2.67
C GLU A 78 9.79 -15.23 -2.09
N ARG A 79 9.89 -15.07 -0.77
CA ARG A 79 11.15 -14.68 -0.11
C ARG A 79 12.26 -15.70 -0.38
N GLN A 80 11.94 -17.00 -0.35
CA GLN A 80 12.92 -18.05 -0.66
C GLN A 80 13.36 -17.98 -2.12
N LEU A 81 12.42 -17.79 -3.05
CA LEU A 81 12.71 -17.60 -4.48
C LEU A 81 13.54 -16.34 -4.74
N MET A 82 13.22 -15.23 -4.06
CA MET A 82 13.97 -13.98 -4.11
C MET A 82 15.42 -14.18 -3.67
N THR A 83 15.63 -14.94 -2.58
CA THR A 83 16.96 -15.26 -2.05
C THR A 83 17.75 -16.16 -3.00
N LYS A 84 17.12 -17.19 -3.58
CA LYS A 84 17.75 -18.05 -4.60
C LYS A 84 18.16 -17.24 -5.83
N THR A 85 17.24 -16.41 -6.33
CA THR A 85 17.45 -15.54 -7.49
C THR A 85 18.56 -14.51 -7.26
N LEU A 86 18.87 -14.16 -6.01
CA LEU A 86 20.01 -13.32 -5.66
C LEU A 86 21.32 -14.11 -5.55
N LYS A 87 21.27 -15.36 -5.07
CA LYS A 87 22.45 -16.23 -4.94
C LYS A 87 22.94 -16.78 -6.27
N ASP A 88 22.03 -17.04 -7.20
CA ASP A 88 22.35 -17.58 -8.54
C ASP A 88 22.85 -16.51 -9.53
N VAL A 89 23.02 -15.27 -9.06
CA VAL A 89 23.61 -14.18 -9.85
C VAL A 89 25.12 -14.30 -9.74
N ASP A 90 25.73 -14.94 -10.73
CA ASP A 90 27.18 -15.08 -10.82
C ASP A 90 27.78 -13.78 -11.41
N GLY A 91 28.32 -12.92 -10.53
CA GLY A 91 28.94 -11.63 -10.88
C GLY A 91 28.15 -10.37 -10.47
N THR A 92 28.74 -9.20 -10.70
CA THR A 92 28.12 -7.88 -10.44
C THR A 92 27.06 -7.59 -11.50
N ILE A 93 25.92 -8.27 -11.42
CA ILE A 93 24.75 -7.86 -12.17
C ILE A 93 24.09 -6.75 -11.36
N GLU A 94 24.19 -5.51 -11.87
CA GLU A 94 23.24 -4.45 -11.54
C GLU A 94 21.85 -4.93 -11.97
N LYS A 95 21.25 -5.85 -11.21
CA LYS A 95 19.81 -6.09 -11.32
C LYS A 95 19.20 -4.79 -10.89
N ASP A 96 18.53 -4.12 -11.83
CA ASP A 96 17.69 -2.97 -11.51
C ASP A 96 16.79 -3.36 -10.34
N VAL A 97 17.08 -2.75 -9.18
CA VAL A 97 16.42 -3.06 -7.91
C VAL A 97 14.91 -2.85 -8.06
N PHE A 98 14.51 -1.88 -8.88
CA PHE A 98 13.12 -1.62 -9.16
C PHE A 98 12.44 -2.79 -9.88
N THR A 99 13.01 -3.28 -10.98
CA THR A 99 12.49 -4.44 -11.72
C THR A 99 12.50 -5.70 -10.86
N PHE A 100 13.57 -5.92 -10.09
CA PHE A 100 13.67 -7.06 -9.18
C PHE A 100 12.58 -7.05 -8.10
N ALA A 101 12.45 -5.93 -7.37
CA ALA A 101 11.45 -5.78 -6.33
C ALA A 101 10.03 -5.83 -6.90
N SER A 102 9.80 -5.22 -8.06
CA SER A 102 8.49 -5.23 -8.73
C SER A 102 8.06 -6.63 -9.11
N LYS A 103 8.97 -7.44 -9.68
CA LYS A 103 8.70 -8.84 -10.05
C LYS A 103 8.30 -9.68 -8.83
N HIS A 104 9.11 -9.67 -7.78
CA HIS A 104 8.83 -10.47 -6.59
C HIS A 104 7.62 -9.97 -5.80
N THR A 105 7.38 -8.65 -5.78
CA THR A 105 6.16 -8.07 -5.18
C THR A 105 4.91 -8.48 -5.95
N LEU A 106 4.98 -8.50 -7.29
CA LEU A 106 3.87 -8.94 -8.13
C LEU A 106 3.54 -10.42 -7.91
N ASN A 107 4.55 -11.29 -7.88
CA ASN A 107 4.36 -12.72 -7.60
C ASN A 107 3.70 -12.94 -6.23
N ALA A 108 4.20 -12.23 -5.21
CA ALA A 108 3.66 -12.27 -3.85
C ALA A 108 2.19 -11.85 -3.77
N ILE A 109 1.79 -10.78 -4.47
CA ILE A 109 0.40 -10.28 -4.46
C ILE A 109 -0.52 -11.15 -5.31
N CYS A 110 -0.05 -11.66 -6.45
CA CYS A 110 -0.84 -12.49 -7.35
C CYS A 110 -0.95 -13.95 -6.91
N GLY A 111 -0.13 -14.40 -5.95
CA GLY A 111 -0.10 -15.80 -5.53
C GLY A 111 0.31 -16.76 -6.64
N LYS A 112 1.13 -16.28 -7.60
CA LYS A 112 1.72 -17.15 -8.63
C LYS A 112 2.82 -17.98 -7.98
N LEU A 113 2.51 -19.24 -7.69
CA LEU A 113 3.49 -20.31 -7.48
C LEU A 113 3.99 -20.82 -8.84
#